data_AF-A0A3A0BLI0-F1
#
_entry.id   AF-A0A3A0BLI0-F1
#
_cell.length_a   1.000
_cell.length_b   1.000
_cell.length_c   1.000
_cell.angle_alpha   90.00
_cell.angle_beta   90.00
_cell.angle_gamma   90.00
#
_symmetry.space_group_name_H-M   'P 1'
#
loop_
_entity.id
_entity.type
_entity.pdbx_description
1 polymer ?
#
loop_
_entity_poly.entity_id
_entity_poly.type
_entity_poly.pdbx_seq_one_letter_code
_entity_poly.pdbx_strand_id
1 'polypeptide(L)'
;GYMGNNIYPARAGEVLRAVILKRKEGVSVSASLATIIVERIFDGVTMLAFVFVNLSELAKLTGASGFVGNIQQAAVYGTGIFIGALILFLLASMFPHTAMKVSLWALKIFVPRRFHARLIAVINKFLDGLASLRSPFNVLMVFLTSVFIWLLETGKYWFVMHAFDFNVSFFALMLMNGIVNLATTLPSAPGYIGTFDAPGIAVLTAYGVDQATAAGYTLVLHVALWVPITILGAYYLAREGIKWNDSLRKEAE
;
A
#
# COMPACT_ATOMS: atom_id res chain seq x y z
N GLY A 1 12.07 2.27 9.82
CA GLY A 1 11.01 2.12 8.82
C GLY A 1 9.88 3.08 9.12
N TYR A 2 8.74 2.57 9.60
CA TYR A 2 7.51 3.34 9.82
C TYR A 2 7.67 4.60 10.68
N MET A 3 8.35 4.53 11.83
CA MET A 3 8.66 5.74 12.62
C MET A 3 9.42 6.80 11.80
N GLY A 4 10.34 6.38 10.92
CA GLY A 4 11.03 7.32 10.03
C GLY A 4 10.07 7.96 9.02
N ASN A 5 9.13 7.21 8.44
CA ASN A 5 8.13 7.77 7.52
C ASN A 5 7.17 8.73 8.23
N ASN A 6 6.94 8.52 9.52
CA ASN A 6 6.12 9.37 10.36
C ASN A 6 6.78 10.71 10.71
N ILE A 7 8.12 10.76 10.72
CA ILE A 7 8.91 11.95 11.11
C ILE A 7 9.47 12.68 9.90
N TYR A 8 9.93 11.96 8.88
CA TYR A 8 10.58 12.54 7.71
C TYR A 8 9.63 12.67 6.52
N PRO A 9 9.82 13.71 5.70
CA PRO A 9 9.09 13.83 4.44
C PRO A 9 9.49 12.73 3.44
N ALA A 10 8.68 12.57 2.40
CA ALA A 10 8.97 11.72 1.24
C ALA A 10 9.30 10.26 1.57
N ARG A 11 8.74 9.70 2.66
CA ARG A 11 8.94 8.30 3.08
C ARG A 11 10.42 7.92 3.26
N ALA A 12 11.26 8.87 3.70
CA ALA A 12 12.69 8.63 3.93
C ALA A 12 12.98 7.59 5.03
N GLY A 13 11.99 7.19 5.82
CA GLY A 13 12.10 6.12 6.82
C GLY A 13 12.33 4.72 6.23
N GLU A 14 12.01 4.52 4.95
CA GLU A 14 12.36 3.31 4.20
C GLU A 14 13.87 3.23 3.94
N VAL A 15 14.50 4.35 3.59
CA VAL A 15 15.96 4.45 3.46
C VAL A 15 16.62 4.22 4.82
N LEU A 16 16.07 4.81 5.89
CA LEU A 16 16.56 4.56 7.26
C LEU A 16 16.55 3.07 7.61
N ARG A 17 15.49 2.33 7.25
CA ARG A 17 15.42 0.87 7.45
C ARG A 17 16.55 0.16 6.70
N ALA A 18 16.80 0.53 5.44
CA ALA A 18 17.84 -0.09 4.62
C ALA A 18 19.26 0.16 5.17
N VAL A 19 19.54 1.38 5.65
CA VAL A 19 20.83 1.73 6.26
C VAL A 19 21.06 0.97 7.58
N ILE A 20 20.05 0.90 8.45
CA ILE A 20 20.15 0.16 9.72
C ILE A 20 20.39 -1.34 9.44
N LEU A 21 19.70 -1.91 8.45
CA LEU A 21 19.85 -3.33 8.12
C LEU A 21 21.23 -3.65 7.55
N LYS A 22 21.82 -2.76 6.74
CA LYS A 22 23.22 -2.87 6.31
C LYS A 22 24.18 -2.92 7.48
N ARG A 23 23.98 -2.06 8.48
CA ARG A 23 24.88 -1.97 9.64
C ARG A 23 24.77 -3.18 10.57
N LYS A 24 23.56 -3.72 10.76
CA LYS A 24 23.31 -4.82 11.70
C LYS A 24 23.54 -6.20 11.10
N GLU A 25 23.04 -6.41 9.89
CA GLU A 25 22.96 -7.73 9.27
C GLU A 25 23.84 -7.86 8.02
N GLY A 26 24.59 -6.80 7.66
CA GLY A 26 25.46 -6.80 6.47
C GLY A 26 24.71 -6.81 5.13
N VAL A 27 23.38 -6.67 5.14
CA VAL A 27 22.53 -6.70 3.94
C VAL A 27 22.72 -5.41 3.15
N SER A 28 22.94 -5.50 1.83
CA SER A 28 23.10 -4.28 1.03
C SER A 28 21.86 -3.38 1.06
N VAL A 29 22.08 -2.06 0.98
CA VAL A 29 20.98 -1.08 0.88
C VAL A 29 20.12 -1.36 -0.35
N SER A 30 20.75 -1.73 -1.47
CA SER A 30 20.05 -2.04 -2.72
C SER A 30 19.13 -3.27 -2.59
N ALA A 31 19.58 -4.34 -1.93
CA ALA A 31 18.75 -5.51 -1.67
C ALA A 31 17.58 -5.15 -0.73
N SER A 32 17.85 -4.38 0.32
CA SER A 32 16.82 -3.91 1.26
C SER A 32 15.75 -3.08 0.55
N LEU A 33 16.15 -2.11 -0.27
CA LEU A 33 15.23 -1.28 -1.06
C LEU A 33 14.42 -2.11 -2.06
N ALA A 34 15.04 -3.12 -2.69
CA ALA A 34 14.33 -4.03 -3.59
C ALA A 34 13.20 -4.78 -2.86
N THR A 35 13.44 -5.26 -1.63
CA THR A 35 12.38 -5.92 -0.83
C THR A 35 11.28 -4.96 -0.42
N ILE A 36 11.60 -3.70 -0.14
CA ILE A 36 10.61 -2.67 0.18
C ILE A 36 9.70 -2.40 -1.03
N ILE A 37 10.26 -2.30 -2.23
CA ILE A 37 9.44 -2.14 -3.45
C ILE A 37 8.46 -3.30 -3.62
N VAL A 38 8.92 -4.53 -3.42
CA VAL A 38 8.06 -5.73 -3.47
C VAL A 38 6.96 -5.64 -2.42
N GLU A 39 7.29 -5.30 -1.17
CA GLU A 39 6.34 -5.09 -0.07
C GLU A 39 5.27 -4.04 -0.45
N ARG A 40 5.68 -2.90 -1.01
CA ARG A 40 4.77 -1.83 -1.45
C ARG A 40 3.85 -2.27 -2.59
N ILE A 41 4.31 -3.14 -3.50
CA ILE A 41 3.47 -3.69 -4.56
C ILE A 41 2.37 -4.56 -3.96
N PHE A 42 2.71 -5.46 -3.04
CA PHE A 42 1.71 -6.31 -2.38
C PHE A 42 0.71 -5.48 -1.55
N ASP A 43 1.20 -4.48 -0.82
CA ASP A 43 0.35 -3.53 -0.09
C ASP A 43 -0.62 -2.80 -1.03
N GLY A 44 -0.12 -2.24 -2.14
CA GLY A 44 -0.94 -1.53 -3.12
C GLY A 44 -1.98 -2.45 -3.77
N VAL A 45 -1.61 -3.69 -4.09
CA VAL A 45 -2.55 -4.70 -4.59
C VAL A 45 -3.62 -5.00 -3.53
N THR A 46 -3.26 -5.18 -2.26
CA THR A 46 -4.25 -5.42 -1.20
C THR A 46 -5.19 -4.24 -1.03
N MET A 47 -4.70 -2.99 -1.06
CA MET A 47 -5.54 -1.80 -0.98
C MET A 47 -6.51 -1.70 -2.17
N LEU A 48 -6.03 -1.96 -3.39
CA LEU A 48 -6.90 -2.01 -4.56
C LEU A 48 -7.95 -3.12 -4.41
N ALA A 49 -7.58 -4.30 -3.91
CA ALA A 49 -8.52 -5.38 -3.62
C ALA A 49 -9.62 -4.92 -2.65
N PHE A 50 -9.25 -4.21 -1.58
CA PHE A 50 -10.21 -3.64 -0.63
C PHE A 50 -11.14 -2.63 -1.30
N VAL A 51 -10.62 -1.75 -2.15
CA VAL A 51 -11.47 -0.81 -2.89
C VAL A 51 -12.45 -1.55 -3.79
N PHE A 52 -11.94 -2.42 -4.68
CA PHE A 52 -12.74 -3.12 -5.68
C PHE A 52 -13.79 -4.06 -5.07
N VAL A 53 -13.44 -4.83 -4.03
CA VAL A 53 -14.41 -5.71 -3.34
C VAL A 53 -15.56 -4.89 -2.74
N ASN A 54 -15.28 -3.70 -2.22
CA ASN A 54 -16.27 -2.82 -1.60
C ASN A 54 -16.97 -1.86 -2.56
N LEU A 55 -16.57 -1.78 -3.84
CA LEU A 55 -17.23 -0.89 -4.80
C LEU A 55 -18.72 -1.25 -4.97
N SER A 56 -19.08 -2.51 -4.82
CA SER A 56 -20.49 -2.94 -4.83
C SER A 56 -21.31 -2.34 -3.69
N GLU A 57 -20.70 -2.15 -2.51
CA GLU A 57 -21.33 -1.54 -1.34
C GLU A 57 -21.42 -0.02 -1.50
N LEU A 58 -20.36 0.60 -2.00
CA LEU A 58 -20.36 2.02 -2.40
C LEU A 58 -21.50 2.30 -3.40
N ALA A 59 -21.69 1.40 -4.36
CA ALA A 59 -22.70 1.55 -5.39
C ALA A 59 -24.14 1.37 -4.88
N LYS A 60 -24.35 0.68 -3.75
CA LYS A 60 -25.65 0.64 -3.06
C LYS A 60 -25.98 1.98 -2.40
N LEU A 61 -24.98 2.66 -1.82
CA LEU A 61 -25.15 3.96 -1.15
C LEU A 61 -25.45 5.08 -2.14
N THR A 62 -24.79 5.10 -3.29
CA THR A 62 -25.09 6.04 -4.38
C THR A 62 -26.42 5.73 -5.10
N GLY A 63 -27.05 4.59 -4.80
CA GLY A 63 -28.35 4.17 -5.32
C GLY A 63 -29.48 5.20 -5.12
N ALA A 64 -29.40 6.02 -4.07
CA ALA A 64 -30.37 7.07 -3.78
C ALA A 64 -30.22 8.33 -4.67
N SER A 65 -29.11 8.47 -5.41
CA SER A 65 -28.76 9.69 -6.16
C SER A 65 -28.99 9.61 -7.69
N GLY A 66 -29.65 8.55 -8.19
CA GLY A 66 -30.03 8.43 -9.61
C GLY A 66 -28.90 8.08 -10.59
N PHE A 67 -27.65 7.98 -10.14
CA PHE A 67 -26.47 7.64 -10.94
C PHE A 67 -26.19 6.10 -10.98
N VAL A 68 -27.26 5.30 -10.92
CA VAL A 68 -27.21 3.89 -10.46
C VAL A 68 -26.63 2.90 -11.48
N GLY A 69 -26.77 3.17 -12.78
CA GLY A 69 -26.37 2.21 -13.82
C GLY A 69 -24.85 2.11 -14.03
N ASN A 70 -24.13 3.25 -13.95
CA ASN A 70 -22.75 3.32 -14.45
C ASN A 70 -21.72 2.91 -13.38
N ILE A 71 -21.96 3.26 -12.11
CA ILE A 71 -21.02 2.94 -11.02
C ILE A 71 -21.08 1.45 -10.63
N GLN A 72 -22.27 0.83 -10.59
CA GLN A 72 -22.38 -0.61 -10.30
C GLN A 72 -21.71 -1.47 -11.37
N GLN A 73 -21.90 -1.12 -12.64
CA GLN A 73 -21.22 -1.82 -13.74
C GLN A 73 -19.72 -1.55 -13.73
N ALA A 74 -19.29 -0.30 -13.54
CA ALA A 74 -17.87 0.03 -13.39
C ALA A 74 -17.23 -0.66 -12.19
N ALA A 75 -17.99 -0.87 -11.10
CA ALA A 75 -17.57 -1.64 -9.94
C ALA A 75 -17.34 -3.10 -10.29
N VAL A 76 -18.33 -3.78 -10.88
CA VAL A 76 -18.21 -5.20 -11.25
C VAL A 76 -17.11 -5.42 -12.29
N TYR A 77 -17.06 -4.60 -13.34
CA TYR A 77 -16.01 -4.68 -14.35
C TYR A 77 -14.64 -4.33 -13.78
N GLY A 78 -14.55 -3.29 -12.95
CA GLY A 78 -13.33 -2.88 -12.28
C GLY A 78 -12.77 -3.98 -11.37
N THR A 79 -13.64 -4.60 -10.56
CA THR A 79 -13.27 -5.73 -9.69
C THR A 79 -12.87 -6.95 -10.49
N GLY A 80 -13.59 -7.29 -11.55
CA GLY A 80 -13.23 -8.38 -12.46
C GLY A 80 -11.88 -8.14 -13.15
N ILE A 81 -11.64 -6.93 -13.66
CA ILE A 81 -10.36 -6.53 -14.28
C ILE A 81 -9.24 -6.59 -13.26
N PHE A 82 -9.46 -6.09 -12.04
CA PHE A 82 -8.46 -6.11 -10.99
C PHE A 82 -8.11 -7.53 -10.55
N ILE A 83 -9.11 -8.40 -10.31
CA ILE A 83 -8.88 -9.81 -9.98
C ILE A 83 -8.15 -10.50 -11.13
N GLY A 84 -8.54 -10.24 -12.38
CA GLY A 84 -7.85 -10.75 -13.56
C GLY A 84 -6.39 -10.30 -13.62
N ALA A 85 -6.12 -9.01 -13.42
CA ALA A 85 -4.78 -8.45 -13.41
C ALA A 85 -3.93 -9.01 -12.25
N LEU A 86 -4.54 -9.21 -11.07
CA LEU A 86 -3.89 -9.83 -9.92
C LEU A 86 -3.55 -11.29 -10.20
N ILE A 87 -4.48 -12.08 -10.74
CA ILE A 87 -4.22 -13.47 -11.14
C ILE A 87 -3.11 -13.51 -12.19
N LEU A 88 -3.15 -12.64 -13.20
CA LEU A 88 -2.09 -12.55 -14.21
C LEU A 88 -0.74 -12.15 -13.60
N PHE A 89 -0.71 -11.22 -12.65
CA PHE A 89 0.49 -10.84 -11.93
C PHE A 89 1.04 -12.01 -11.10
N LEU A 90 0.19 -12.70 -10.36
CA LEU A 90 0.57 -13.90 -9.60
C LEU A 90 1.10 -14.97 -10.57
N LEU A 91 0.39 -15.30 -11.65
CA LEU A 91 0.86 -16.26 -12.65
C LEU A 91 2.20 -15.83 -13.29
N ALA A 92 2.37 -14.54 -13.58
CA ALA A 92 3.63 -14.01 -14.12
C ALA A 92 4.78 -14.16 -13.10
N SER A 93 4.51 -13.97 -11.81
CA SER A 93 5.46 -14.21 -10.72
C SER A 93 5.79 -15.69 -10.55
N MET A 94 4.81 -16.58 -10.73
CA MET A 94 4.95 -18.03 -10.59
C MET A 94 5.71 -18.66 -11.77
N PHE A 95 5.57 -18.09 -12.98
CA PHE A 95 6.15 -18.62 -14.21
C PHE A 95 7.02 -17.57 -14.92
N PRO A 96 8.16 -17.15 -14.33
CA PRO A 96 8.96 -16.03 -14.83
C PRO A 96 9.49 -16.26 -16.26
N HIS A 97 9.82 -17.50 -16.63
CA HIS A 97 10.21 -17.83 -18.01
C HIS A 97 9.07 -17.65 -19.02
N THR A 98 7.85 -18.02 -18.66
CA THR A 98 6.66 -17.84 -19.52
C THR A 98 6.28 -16.37 -19.57
N ALA A 99 6.30 -15.67 -18.44
CA ALA A 99 6.08 -14.23 -18.33
C ALA A 99 7.06 -13.45 -19.21
N MET A 100 8.34 -13.85 -19.24
CA MET A 100 9.35 -13.27 -20.11
C MET A 100 8.99 -13.43 -21.58
N LYS A 101 8.65 -14.65 -22.02
CA LYS A 101 8.27 -14.94 -23.41
C LYS A 101 7.05 -14.11 -23.84
N VAL A 102 6.02 -14.05 -23.01
CA VAL A 102 4.79 -13.28 -23.27
C VAL A 102 5.09 -11.77 -23.32
N SER A 103 5.90 -11.27 -22.38
CA SER A 103 6.28 -9.85 -22.33
C SER A 103 7.09 -9.44 -23.57
N LEU A 104 8.04 -10.27 -24.01
CA LEU A 104 8.81 -10.05 -25.23
C LEU A 104 7.95 -10.13 -26.49
N TRP A 105 6.97 -11.03 -26.52
CA TRP A 105 6.00 -11.12 -27.62
C TRP A 105 5.11 -9.87 -27.69
N ALA A 106 4.54 -9.44 -26.57
CA ALA A 106 3.73 -8.22 -26.48
C ALA A 106 4.54 -6.97 -26.85
N LEU A 107 5.80 -6.87 -26.41
CA LEU A 107 6.71 -5.77 -26.73
C LEU A 107 6.98 -5.68 -28.23
N LYS A 108 7.10 -6.81 -28.94
CA LYS A 108 7.26 -6.83 -30.40
C LYS A 108 6.03 -6.33 -31.16
N ILE A 109 4.84 -6.48 -30.59
CA ILE A 109 3.57 -6.13 -31.23
C ILE A 109 3.17 -4.67 -30.91
N PHE A 110 3.24 -4.27 -29.64
CA PHE A 110 2.65 -3.02 -29.16
C PHE A 110 3.64 -1.86 -29.01
N VAL A 111 4.96 -2.13 -29.03
CA VAL A 111 5.98 -1.11 -28.72
C VAL A 111 6.85 -0.80 -29.94
N PRO A 112 7.06 0.49 -30.28
CA PRO A 112 8.00 0.89 -31.33
C PRO A 112 9.44 0.45 -31.04
N ARG A 113 10.18 0.02 -32.08
CA ARG A 113 11.56 -0.53 -31.96
C ARG A 113 12.54 0.35 -31.18
N ARG A 114 12.38 1.69 -31.23
CA ARG A 114 13.20 2.66 -30.49
C ARG A 114 13.21 2.46 -28.97
N PHE A 115 12.17 1.86 -28.40
CA PHE A 115 12.06 1.63 -26.95
C PHE A 115 12.35 0.18 -26.53
N HIS A 116 12.57 -0.73 -27.49
CA HIS A 116 12.73 -2.17 -27.21
C HIS A 116 13.88 -2.44 -26.24
N ALA A 117 15.08 -1.92 -26.52
CA ALA A 117 16.25 -2.17 -25.67
C ALA A 117 16.04 -1.69 -24.22
N ARG A 118 15.37 -0.53 -24.04
CA ARG A 118 15.10 0.04 -22.72
C ARG A 118 14.04 -0.76 -21.96
N LEU A 119 12.93 -1.12 -22.62
CA LEU A 119 11.89 -1.92 -21.98
C LEU A 119 12.36 -3.35 -21.69
N ILE A 120 13.13 -3.99 -22.57
CA ILE A 120 13.68 -5.33 -22.32
C ILE A 120 14.57 -5.31 -21.08
N ALA A 121 15.42 -4.29 -20.92
CA ALA A 121 16.24 -4.14 -19.72
C ALA A 121 15.40 -3.98 -18.45
N VAL A 122 14.29 -3.24 -18.51
CA VAL A 122 13.35 -3.08 -17.39
C VAL A 122 12.62 -4.39 -17.09
N ILE A 123 12.10 -5.08 -18.11
CA ILE A 123 11.39 -6.36 -17.99
C ILE A 123 12.32 -7.42 -17.39
N ASN A 124 13.57 -7.51 -17.84
CA ASN A 124 14.56 -8.43 -17.28
C ASN A 124 14.82 -8.15 -15.79
N LYS A 125 15.09 -6.90 -15.41
CA LYS A 125 15.31 -6.55 -14.00
C LYS A 125 14.08 -6.82 -13.13
N PHE A 126 12.88 -6.53 -13.64
CA PHE A 126 11.63 -6.77 -12.93
C PHE A 126 11.36 -8.26 -12.74
N LEU A 127 11.52 -9.06 -13.81
CA LEU A 127 11.34 -10.51 -13.77
C LEU A 127 12.43 -11.22 -12.97
N ASP A 128 13.68 -10.72 -12.96
CA ASP A 128 14.74 -11.22 -12.07
C ASP A 128 14.43 -10.93 -10.60
N GLY A 129 13.85 -9.76 -10.30
CA GLY A 129 13.32 -9.42 -8.97
C GLY A 129 12.19 -10.36 -8.55
N LEU A 130 11.25 -10.65 -9.45
CA LEU A 130 10.20 -11.66 -9.24
C LEU A 130 10.76 -13.07 -9.13
N ALA A 131 11.85 -13.39 -9.84
CA ALA A 131 12.54 -14.66 -9.76
C ALA A 131 13.31 -14.85 -8.44
N SER A 132 13.35 -13.86 -7.55
CA SER A 132 13.73 -14.06 -6.14
C SER A 132 12.59 -14.67 -5.32
N LEU A 133 11.34 -14.50 -5.76
CA LEU A 133 10.13 -15.11 -5.20
C LEU A 133 9.82 -16.48 -5.85
N ARG A 134 10.84 -17.33 -6.03
CA ARG A 134 10.81 -18.57 -6.84
C ARG A 134 9.70 -19.56 -6.50
N SER A 135 9.07 -19.44 -5.35
CA SER A 135 8.00 -20.33 -4.92
C SER A 135 6.66 -19.62 -5.07
N PRO A 136 5.73 -20.16 -5.89
CA PRO A 136 4.35 -19.65 -5.99
C PRO A 136 3.67 -19.58 -4.61
N PHE A 137 4.00 -20.54 -3.75
CA PHE A 137 3.50 -20.61 -2.39
C PHE A 137 4.02 -19.46 -1.53
N ASN A 138 5.27 -19.03 -1.72
CA ASN A 138 5.83 -17.90 -0.98
C ASN A 138 5.17 -16.58 -1.43
N VAL A 139 4.92 -16.40 -2.73
CA VAL A 139 4.18 -15.23 -3.24
C VAL A 139 2.78 -15.18 -2.65
N LEU A 140 2.07 -16.31 -2.67
CA LEU A 140 0.73 -16.40 -2.08
C LEU A 140 0.76 -16.15 -0.58
N MET A 141 1.73 -16.70 0.15
CA MET A 141 1.91 -16.45 1.58
C MET A 141 2.16 -14.97 1.88
N VAL A 142 3.01 -14.30 1.11
CA VAL A 142 3.28 -12.85 1.27
C VAL A 142 2.00 -12.06 1.02
N PHE A 143 1.26 -12.38 -0.04
CA PHE A 143 -0.01 -11.72 -0.34
C PHE A 143 -1.05 -11.94 0.76
N LEU A 144 -1.26 -13.18 1.21
CA LEU A 144 -2.21 -13.49 2.29
C LEU A 144 -1.80 -12.83 3.62
N THR A 145 -0.50 -12.78 3.90
CA THR A 145 0.03 -12.06 5.08
C THR A 145 -0.26 -10.57 4.97
N SER A 146 -0.08 -9.96 3.80
CA SER A 146 -0.45 -8.57 3.53
C SER A 146 -1.95 -8.35 3.79
N VAL A 147 -2.82 -9.15 3.15
CA VAL A 147 -4.28 -9.09 3.36
C VAL A 147 -4.64 -9.18 4.84
N PHE A 148 -4.03 -10.11 5.56
CA PHE A 148 -4.27 -10.29 6.99
C PHE A 148 -3.84 -9.07 7.82
N ILE A 149 -2.66 -8.50 7.55
CA ILE A 149 -2.18 -7.27 8.21
C ILE A 149 -3.16 -6.11 7.98
N TRP A 150 -3.59 -5.91 6.73
CA TRP A 150 -4.53 -4.83 6.39
C TRP A 150 -5.94 -5.06 6.98
N LEU A 151 -6.37 -6.31 7.15
CA LEU A 151 -7.60 -6.64 7.88
C LEU A 151 -7.47 -6.36 9.38
N LEU A 152 -6.32 -6.66 9.99
CA LEU A 152 -6.07 -6.29 11.40
C LEU A 152 -6.07 -4.78 11.59
N GLU A 153 -5.48 -4.04 10.65
CA GLU A 153 -5.54 -2.59 10.63
C GLU A 153 -6.98 -2.08 10.49
N THR A 154 -7.77 -2.66 9.58
CA THR A 154 -9.22 -2.37 9.50
C THR A 154 -9.95 -2.72 10.81
N GLY A 155 -9.52 -3.76 11.51
CA GLY A 155 -9.97 -4.08 12.86
C GLY A 155 -9.72 -2.94 13.85
N LYS A 156 -8.55 -2.27 13.78
CA LYS A 156 -8.30 -1.06 14.59
C LYS A 156 -9.29 0.06 14.24
N TYR A 157 -9.58 0.27 12.96
CA TYR A 157 -10.56 1.28 12.53
C TYR A 157 -11.92 0.99 13.19
N TRP A 158 -12.33 -0.28 13.18
CA TRP A 158 -13.57 -0.74 13.79
C TRP A 158 -13.58 -0.57 15.31
N PHE A 159 -12.50 -0.89 16.02
CA PHE A 159 -12.42 -0.66 17.46
C PHE A 159 -12.48 0.83 17.82
N VAL A 160 -11.78 1.70 17.08
CA VAL A 160 -11.85 3.15 17.31
C VAL A 160 -13.25 3.69 17.04
N MET A 161 -14.00 3.10 16.11
CA MET A 161 -15.36 3.55 15.76
C MET A 161 -16.31 3.47 16.96
N HIS A 162 -16.13 2.48 17.83
CA HIS A 162 -16.96 2.31 19.03
C HIS A 162 -16.82 3.44 20.06
N ALA A 163 -15.80 4.29 19.92
CA ALA A 163 -15.65 5.49 20.74
C ALA A 163 -16.46 6.70 20.22
N PHE A 164 -17.15 6.56 19.09
CA PHE A 164 -17.91 7.63 18.44
C PHE A 164 -19.37 7.22 18.20
N ASP A 165 -20.25 8.21 18.13
CA ASP A 165 -21.69 8.01 17.94
C ASP A 165 -22.06 7.86 16.46
N PHE A 166 -21.45 6.87 15.78
CA PHE A 166 -21.85 6.45 14.44
C PHE A 166 -21.55 4.97 14.23
N ASN A 167 -22.23 4.36 13.26
CA ASN A 167 -21.99 2.98 12.90
C ASN A 167 -21.99 2.83 11.38
N VAL A 168 -20.90 2.27 10.86
CA VAL A 168 -20.79 1.86 9.46
C VAL A 168 -20.35 0.40 9.41
N SER A 169 -20.63 -0.26 8.28
CA SER A 169 -20.24 -1.66 8.10
C SER A 169 -18.70 -1.81 8.11
N PHE A 170 -18.21 -2.99 8.49
CA PHE A 170 -16.78 -3.29 8.42
C PHE A 170 -16.22 -3.10 6.99
N PHE A 171 -17.04 -3.38 5.99
CA PHE A 171 -16.75 -3.15 4.57
C PHE A 171 -16.54 -1.67 4.24
N ALA A 172 -17.30 -0.76 4.86
CA ALA A 172 -17.10 0.69 4.75
C ALA A 172 -15.73 1.12 5.28
N LEU A 173 -15.33 0.58 6.45
CA LEU A 173 -14.03 0.85 7.04
C LEU A 173 -12.89 0.23 6.22
N MET A 174 -13.11 -0.94 5.63
CA MET A 174 -12.17 -1.59 4.71
C MET A 174 -11.97 -0.74 3.44
N LEU A 175 -13.04 -0.15 2.91
CA LEU A 175 -12.98 0.78 1.79
C LEU A 175 -12.25 2.07 2.17
N MET A 176 -12.58 2.66 3.32
CA MET A 176 -11.88 3.83 3.87
C MET A 176 -10.38 3.55 3.99
N ASN A 177 -10.01 2.41 4.59
CA ASN A 177 -8.62 2.00 4.73
C ASN A 177 -7.90 1.93 3.37
N GLY A 178 -8.49 1.25 2.38
CA GLY A 178 -7.93 1.16 1.03
C GLY A 178 -7.73 2.53 0.36
N ILE A 179 -8.76 3.39 0.39
CA ILE A 179 -8.70 4.74 -0.22
C ILE A 179 -7.65 5.61 0.47
N VAL A 180 -7.67 5.66 1.80
CA VAL A 180 -6.76 6.46 2.61
C VAL A 180 -5.32 6.01 2.37
N ASN A 181 -5.04 4.71 2.43
CA ASN A 181 -3.69 4.25 2.23
C ASN A 181 -3.19 4.44 0.79
N LEU A 182 -4.05 4.31 -0.23
CA LEU A 182 -3.70 4.69 -1.60
C LEU A 182 -3.39 6.20 -1.70
N ALA A 183 -4.17 7.06 -1.06
CA ALA A 183 -3.90 8.50 -1.05
C ALA A 183 -2.57 8.84 -0.35
N THR A 184 -2.22 8.12 0.72
CA THR A 184 -0.93 8.31 1.42
C THR A 184 0.28 7.83 0.60
N THR A 185 0.07 7.09 -0.50
CA THR A 185 1.16 6.74 -1.45
C THR A 185 1.65 7.95 -2.23
N LEU A 186 0.83 9.00 -2.34
CA LEU A 186 1.25 10.26 -2.91
C LEU A 186 2.31 10.92 -1.99
N PRO A 187 3.39 11.47 -2.56
CA PRO A 187 4.38 12.22 -1.80
C PRO A 187 3.69 13.33 -1.01
N SER A 188 3.76 13.23 0.32
CA SER A 188 2.99 14.09 1.22
C SER A 188 3.83 14.58 2.39
N ALA A 189 3.24 15.50 3.15
CA ALA A 189 3.82 16.08 4.36
C ALA A 189 4.18 14.99 5.39
N PRO A 190 5.13 15.26 6.29
CA PRO A 190 5.51 14.32 7.35
C PRO A 190 4.29 13.86 8.15
N GLY A 191 4.24 12.55 8.46
CA GLY A 191 3.13 11.98 9.22
C GLY A 191 1.79 11.94 8.48
N TYR A 192 1.77 12.06 7.16
CA TYR A 192 0.55 11.89 6.33
C TYR A 192 -0.60 12.87 6.64
N ILE A 193 -0.26 14.01 7.24
CA ILE A 193 -1.24 15.05 7.56
C ILE A 193 -1.93 15.51 6.28
N GLY A 194 -3.27 15.45 6.27
CA GLY A 194 -4.11 15.81 5.13
C GLY A 194 -4.34 14.69 4.11
N THR A 195 -3.32 13.92 3.73
CA THR A 195 -3.50 12.77 2.81
C THR A 195 -4.15 11.57 3.48
N PHE A 196 -4.05 11.45 4.81
CA PHE A 196 -4.84 10.53 5.60
C PHE A 196 -6.24 11.08 5.90
N ASP A 197 -6.28 12.33 6.36
CA ASP A 197 -7.49 12.90 6.99
C ASP A 197 -8.57 13.23 5.96
N ALA A 198 -8.24 13.93 4.87
CA ALA A 198 -9.24 14.40 3.92
C ALA A 198 -9.98 13.26 3.19
N PRO A 199 -9.29 12.23 2.65
CA PRO A 199 -9.97 11.08 2.05
C PRO A 199 -10.77 10.27 3.07
N GLY A 200 -10.26 10.12 4.30
CA GLY A 200 -10.95 9.40 5.36
C GLY A 200 -12.28 10.04 5.74
N ILE A 201 -12.26 11.37 5.93
CA ILE A 201 -13.46 12.16 6.20
C ILE A 201 -14.44 12.06 5.03
N ALA A 202 -13.96 12.22 3.80
CA ALA A 202 -14.80 12.15 2.60
C ALA A 202 -15.53 10.81 2.47
N VAL A 203 -14.85 9.69 2.75
CA VAL A 203 -15.48 8.37 2.71
C VAL A 203 -16.56 8.26 3.78
N LEU A 204 -16.29 8.63 5.04
CA LEU A 204 -17.29 8.53 6.10
C LEU A 204 -18.49 9.45 5.88
N THR A 205 -18.28 10.67 5.39
CA THR A 205 -19.36 11.59 5.01
C THR A 205 -20.19 11.02 3.85
N ALA A 206 -19.57 10.34 2.88
CA ALA A 206 -20.31 9.64 1.83
C ALA A 206 -21.16 8.46 2.37
N TYR A 207 -20.79 7.91 3.53
CA TYR A 207 -21.59 6.93 4.28
C TYR A 207 -22.63 7.58 5.22
N GLY A 208 -22.83 8.90 5.13
CA GLY A 208 -23.84 9.63 5.90
C GLY A 208 -23.42 10.02 7.32
N VAL A 209 -22.14 9.85 7.67
CA VAL A 209 -21.61 10.32 8.96
C VAL A 209 -21.47 11.84 8.93
N ASP A 210 -21.93 12.51 9.99
CA ASP A 210 -21.75 13.96 10.15
C ASP A 210 -20.27 14.35 9.99
N GLN A 211 -20.01 15.46 9.30
CA GLN A 211 -18.65 15.87 8.94
C GLN A 211 -17.78 16.13 10.18
N ALA A 212 -18.34 16.69 11.26
CA ALA A 212 -17.58 16.94 12.48
C ALA A 212 -17.24 15.62 13.19
N THR A 213 -18.18 14.68 13.24
CA THR A 213 -17.94 13.33 13.79
C THR A 213 -16.91 12.56 12.95
N ALA A 214 -17.03 12.59 11.61
CA ALA A 214 -16.08 11.95 10.70
C ALA A 214 -14.66 12.53 10.84
N ALA A 215 -14.53 13.84 11.00
CA ALA A 215 -13.25 14.51 11.26
C ALA A 215 -12.66 14.12 12.62
N GLY A 216 -13.47 14.13 13.68
CA GLY A 216 -13.05 13.70 15.02
C GLY A 216 -12.57 12.25 15.03
N TYR A 217 -13.33 11.35 14.42
CA TYR A 217 -12.95 9.95 14.28
C TYR A 217 -11.66 9.76 13.50
N THR A 218 -11.56 10.39 12.32
CA THR A 218 -10.39 10.22 11.44
C THR A 218 -9.12 10.73 12.13
N LEU A 219 -9.21 11.84 12.86
CA LEU A 219 -8.09 12.38 13.61
C LEU A 219 -7.66 11.47 14.77
N VAL A 220 -8.61 10.96 15.57
CA VAL A 220 -8.30 10.01 16.66
C VAL A 220 -7.71 8.72 16.09
N LEU A 221 -8.26 8.22 14.99
CA LEU A 221 -7.73 7.05 14.30
C LEU A 221 -6.31 7.28 13.81
N HIS A 222 -6.04 8.44 13.19
CA HIS A 222 -4.72 8.81 12.71
C HIS A 222 -3.70 8.81 13.87
N VAL A 223 -4.05 9.44 14.99
CA VAL A 223 -3.23 9.44 16.21
C VAL A 223 -3.02 8.01 16.76
N ALA A 224 -4.07 7.18 16.78
CA ALA A 224 -4.00 5.80 17.26
C ALA A 224 -3.16 4.86 16.37
N LEU A 225 -2.97 5.20 15.09
CA LEU A 225 -2.06 4.52 14.18
C LEU A 225 -0.64 5.06 14.31
N TRP A 226 -0.51 6.39 14.41
CA TRP A 226 0.77 7.09 14.35
C TRP A 226 1.56 7.06 15.67
N VAL A 227 0.92 7.38 16.81
CA VAL A 227 1.63 7.56 18.10
C VAL A 227 2.30 6.28 18.60
N PRO A 228 1.62 5.12 18.71
CA PRO A 228 2.23 3.94 19.33
C PRO A 228 3.44 3.43 18.54
N ILE A 229 3.34 3.42 17.21
CA ILE A 229 4.42 2.98 16.32
C ILE A 229 5.61 3.95 16.39
N THR A 230 5.34 5.25 16.48
CA THR A 230 6.38 6.27 16.59
C THR A 230 7.11 6.17 17.94
N ILE A 231 6.39 6.00 19.05
CA ILE A 231 6.97 5.82 20.39
C ILE A 231 7.84 4.56 20.44
N LEU A 232 7.32 3.42 19.96
CA LEU A 232 8.08 2.17 19.95
C LEU A 232 9.34 2.29 19.08
N GLY A 233 9.22 2.87 17.90
CA GLY A 233 10.38 3.14 17.04
C GLY A 233 11.42 4.02 17.72
N ALA A 234 10.99 5.08 18.40
CA ALA A 234 11.88 6.02 19.07
C ALA A 234 12.59 5.35 20.25
N TYR A 235 11.87 4.53 21.02
CA TYR A 235 12.43 3.75 22.11
C TYR A 235 13.53 2.80 21.63
N TYR A 236 13.29 2.02 20.57
CA TYR A 236 14.31 1.11 20.04
C TYR A 236 15.49 1.87 19.41
N LEU A 237 15.25 2.97 18.71
CA LEU A 237 16.33 3.80 18.16
C LEU A 237 17.24 4.34 19.27
N ALA A 238 16.65 4.84 20.36
CA ALA A 238 17.39 5.33 21.53
C ALA A 238 18.17 4.21 22.22
N ARG A 239 17.56 3.03 22.41
CA ARG A 239 18.20 1.87 23.04
C ARG A 239 19.37 1.32 22.23
N GLU A 240 19.29 1.38 20.91
CA GLU A 240 20.35 0.89 20.02
C GLU A 240 21.56 1.83 19.91
N GLY A 241 21.50 3.03 20.53
CA GLY A 241 22.63 3.95 20.57
C GLY A 241 23.06 4.47 19.19
N ILE A 242 22.17 4.38 18.18
CA ILE A 242 22.40 4.95 16.86
C ILE A 242 22.30 6.48 17.00
N LYS A 243 23.42 7.10 17.39
CA LYS A 243 23.55 8.55 17.39
C LYS A 243 23.47 9.04 15.95
N TRP A 244 22.56 9.97 15.70
CA TRP A 244 22.27 10.61 14.43
C TRP A 244 23.40 11.55 13.97
N ASN A 245 24.66 11.13 14.07
CA ASN A 245 25.79 11.95 13.65
C ASN A 245 26.10 11.72 12.16
N ASP A 246 26.91 12.62 11.58
CA ASP A 246 27.33 12.74 10.17
C ASP A 246 27.70 11.44 9.42
N SER A 247 27.85 10.30 10.08
CA SER A 247 28.07 8.99 9.47
C SER A 247 26.91 8.51 8.58
N LEU A 248 25.66 8.87 8.90
CA LEU A 248 24.50 8.52 8.05
C LEU A 248 24.55 9.22 6.68
N ARG A 249 25.22 10.38 6.61
CA ARG A 249 25.37 11.17 5.39
C ARG A 249 26.46 10.60 4.46
N LYS A 250 27.53 10.03 5.03
CA LYS A 250 28.62 9.38 4.28
C LYS A 250 28.28 7.97 3.75
N GLU A 251 27.28 7.29 4.30
CA GLU A 251 26.91 5.92 3.89
C GLU A 251 25.72 5.87 2.92
N ALA A 252 25.03 7.00 2.74
CA ALA A 252 23.96 7.19 1.76
C ALA A 252 24.48 7.69 0.39
N GLU A 253 25.73 8.18 0.35
CA GLU A 253 26.52 8.44 -0.87
C GLU A 253 27.20 7.15 -1.37
#